data_AF-A0A9P7CYD8-F1
#
_entry.id   AF-A0A9P7CYD8-F1
#
_cell.length_a   1.000
_cell.length_b   1.000
_cell.length_c   1.000
_cell.angle_alpha   90.00
_cell.angle_beta   90.00
_cell.angle_gamma   90.00
#
_symmetry.space_group_name_H-M   'P 1'
#
loop_
_entity.id
_entity.type
_entity.pdbx_description
1 polymer ?
#
loop_
_entity_poly.entity_id
_entity_poly.type
_entity_poly.pdbx_seq_one_letter_code
_entity_poly.pdbx_strand_id
1 'polypeptide(L)'
;SALDKYNKLAVSQNSRQPMLQYSEVMSYAALGKFKILKCSRHDILAKPWSNGTHREMANKYFKIIHAWEEITRLNVEIQRLQAWVDKEDSDVERMATELDSTDMLLAAELQLLFNCQCRINDVHRSHLACIYNLPGFTGSIPLQVNTMVTGSENEEECDLVLEGKQSARFEFCIEQIPQ
;
A
#
# COMPACT_ATOMS: atom_id res chain seq x y z
N SER A 1 -16.58 36.14 16.62
CA SER A 1 -16.45 34.74 16.18
C SER A 1 -16.80 33.77 17.33
N ALA A 2 -17.04 32.49 17.04
CA ALA A 2 -17.20 31.45 18.06
C ALA A 2 -15.91 31.29 18.90
N LEU A 3 -14.73 31.44 18.27
CA LEU A 3 -13.43 31.46 18.93
C LEU A 3 -13.33 32.58 19.98
N ASP A 4 -13.72 33.82 19.63
CA ASP A 4 -13.68 34.96 20.56
C ASP A 4 -14.60 34.75 21.76
N LYS A 5 -15.78 34.15 21.53
CA LYS A 5 -16.72 33.79 22.61
C LYS A 5 -16.09 32.76 23.54
N TYR A 6 -15.45 31.73 22.99
CA TYR A 6 -14.70 30.74 23.78
C TYR A 6 -13.58 31.41 24.59
N ASN A 7 -12.70 32.19 23.95
CA ASN A 7 -11.55 32.82 24.61
C ASN A 7 -11.97 33.76 25.75
N LYS A 8 -13.08 34.49 25.60
CA LYS A 8 -13.66 35.32 26.66
C LYS A 8 -14.14 34.49 27.85
N LEU A 9 -14.77 33.35 27.59
CA LEU A 9 -15.30 32.46 28.64
C LEU A 9 -14.21 31.61 29.30
N ALA A 10 -13.17 31.20 28.55
CA ALA A 10 -12.07 30.35 29.03
C ALA A 10 -11.36 30.95 30.25
N VAL A 11 -11.23 32.28 30.31
CA VAL A 11 -10.61 33.00 31.43
C VAL A 11 -11.49 32.98 32.69
N SER A 12 -12.82 32.90 32.51
CA SER A 12 -13.82 32.95 33.59
C SER A 12 -14.19 31.58 34.18
N GLN A 13 -13.60 30.49 33.67
CA GLN A 13 -13.87 29.13 34.15
C GLN A 13 -13.09 28.81 35.44
N ASN A 14 -13.69 27.98 36.32
CA ASN A 14 -13.08 27.53 37.58
C ASN A 14 -11.70 26.88 37.37
N SER A 15 -11.54 26.12 36.28
CA SER A 15 -10.23 25.78 35.72
C SER A 15 -9.91 26.82 34.64
N ARG A 16 -8.91 27.68 34.86
CA ARG A 16 -8.50 28.67 33.86
C ARG A 16 -7.97 27.94 32.62
N GLN A 17 -8.74 27.93 31.53
CA GLN A 17 -8.38 27.26 30.29
C GLN A 17 -7.51 28.19 29.41
N PRO A 18 -6.58 27.65 28.60
CA PRO A 18 -5.78 28.46 27.69
C PRO A 18 -6.65 29.07 26.59
N MET A 19 -6.28 30.28 26.16
CA MET A 19 -6.87 30.90 24.98
C MET A 19 -6.37 30.19 23.73
N LEU A 20 -7.26 29.99 22.75
CA LEU A 20 -6.95 29.33 21.49
C LEU A 20 -6.79 30.35 20.36
N GLN A 21 -5.75 30.17 19.58
CA GLN A 21 -5.55 30.86 18.30
C GLN A 21 -6.22 30.09 17.16
N TYR A 22 -6.54 30.80 16.07
CA TYR A 22 -7.16 30.17 14.91
C TYR A 22 -6.29 29.06 14.30
N SER A 23 -4.97 29.26 14.25
CA SER A 23 -4.01 28.26 13.77
C SER A 23 -4.02 26.96 14.59
N GLU A 24 -4.23 27.05 15.90
CA GLU A 24 -4.32 25.90 16.80
C GLU A 24 -5.64 25.13 16.58
N VAL A 25 -6.75 25.85 16.39
CA VAL A 25 -8.02 25.20 16.04
C VAL A 25 -7.90 24.43 14.72
N MET A 26 -7.20 24.99 13.74
CA MET A 26 -6.94 24.30 12.48
C MET A 26 -6.03 23.08 12.65
N SER A 27 -5.01 23.14 13.49
CA SER A 27 -4.13 21.98 13.75
C SER A 27 -4.85 20.84 14.46
N TYR A 28 -5.82 21.16 15.34
CA TYR A 28 -6.66 20.18 16.04
C TYR A 28 -7.80 19.62 15.20
N ALA A 29 -8.13 20.21 14.04
CA ALA A 29 -9.15 19.67 13.14
C ALA A 29 -8.87 18.21 12.76
N ALA A 30 -7.60 17.82 12.66
CA ALA A 30 -7.18 16.44 12.44
C ALA A 30 -7.57 15.50 13.60
N LEU A 31 -7.42 15.95 14.85
CA LEU A 31 -7.81 15.18 16.04
C LEU A 31 -9.35 15.05 16.14
N GLY A 32 -10.07 16.08 15.71
CA GLY A 32 -11.54 16.10 15.68
C GLY A 32 -12.17 15.05 14.76
N LYS A 33 -11.39 14.46 13.83
CA LYS A 33 -11.82 13.35 12.97
C LYS A 33 -12.04 12.06 13.76
N PHE A 34 -11.35 11.89 14.89
CA PHE A 34 -11.44 10.69 15.71
C PHE A 34 -12.54 10.86 16.77
N LYS A 35 -13.74 10.34 16.48
CA LYS A 35 -14.89 10.41 17.41
C LYS A 35 -14.58 9.85 18.81
N ILE A 36 -13.72 8.83 18.88
CA ILE A 36 -13.26 8.22 20.15
C ILE A 36 -12.57 9.24 21.08
N LEU A 37 -11.90 10.25 20.52
CA LEU A 37 -11.20 11.27 21.30
C LEU A 37 -12.15 12.30 21.91
N LYS A 38 -13.35 12.48 21.35
CA LYS A 38 -14.32 13.49 21.82
C LYS A 38 -14.87 13.18 23.21
N CYS A 39 -14.88 11.91 23.61
CA CYS A 39 -15.39 11.47 24.91
C CYS A 39 -14.30 11.21 25.95
N SER A 40 -13.02 11.33 25.58
CA SER A 40 -11.93 11.10 26.52
C SER A 40 -11.80 12.29 27.47
N ARG A 41 -11.85 12.00 28.76
CA ARG A 41 -11.62 13.00 29.84
C ARG A 41 -10.13 13.25 30.10
N HIS A 42 -9.25 12.59 29.35
CA HIS A 42 -7.80 12.76 29.50
C HIS A 42 -7.35 13.99 28.72
N ASP A 43 -6.31 14.65 29.22
CA ASP A 43 -5.65 15.75 28.52
C ASP A 43 -4.94 15.22 27.26
N ILE A 44 -5.72 14.99 26.21
CA ILE A 44 -5.27 14.46 24.92
C ILE A 44 -4.27 15.43 24.29
N LEU A 45 -4.49 16.73 24.45
CA LEU A 45 -3.64 17.77 23.89
C LEU A 45 -2.25 17.82 24.57
N ALA A 46 -2.15 17.35 25.83
CA ALA A 46 -0.85 17.18 26.48
C ALA A 46 -0.09 15.92 26.03
N LYS A 47 -0.70 15.01 25.26
CA LYS A 47 0.00 13.81 24.81
C LYS A 47 0.95 14.13 23.65
N PRO A 48 2.17 13.55 23.61
CA PRO A 48 3.14 13.82 22.55
C PRO A 48 2.62 13.56 21.13
N TRP A 49 1.74 12.57 20.94
CA TRP A 49 1.14 12.22 19.64
C TRP A 49 0.07 13.21 19.14
N SER A 50 -0.43 14.10 20.01
CA SER A 50 -1.39 15.14 19.61
C SER A 50 -0.72 16.25 18.82
N ASN A 51 0.59 16.47 19.05
CA ASN A 51 1.42 17.37 18.28
C ASN A 51 1.50 16.90 16.82
N GLY A 52 1.20 17.81 15.89
CA GLY A 52 1.17 17.51 14.45
C GLY A 52 2.51 16.99 13.93
N THR A 53 3.61 17.63 14.32
CA THR A 53 4.97 17.25 13.90
C THR A 53 5.34 15.86 14.37
N HIS A 54 5.08 15.53 15.64
CA HIS A 54 5.36 14.19 16.17
C HIS A 54 4.53 13.12 15.47
N ARG A 55 3.25 13.40 15.19
CA ARG A 55 2.38 12.49 14.44
C ARG A 55 2.87 12.28 13.01
N GLU A 56 3.30 13.34 12.33
CA GLU A 56 3.89 13.22 11.00
C GLU A 56 5.16 12.39 11.01
N MET A 57 6.05 12.60 11.98
CA MET A 57 7.25 11.76 12.15
C MET A 57 6.89 10.31 12.43
N ALA A 58 5.96 10.04 13.34
CA ALA A 58 5.48 8.69 13.63
C ALA A 58 4.87 8.02 12.39
N ASN A 59 4.06 8.73 11.62
CA ASN A 59 3.50 8.21 10.37
C ASN A 59 4.59 7.84 9.36
N LYS A 60 5.62 8.68 9.20
CA LYS A 60 6.76 8.38 8.32
C LYS A 60 7.54 7.16 8.82
N TYR A 61 7.81 7.11 10.12
CA TYR A 61 8.49 6.00 10.77
C TYR A 61 7.76 4.67 10.55
N PHE A 62 6.47 4.61 10.87
CA PHE A 62 5.68 3.39 10.69
C PHE A 62 5.49 3.01 9.23
N LYS A 63 5.41 3.99 8.31
CA LYS A 63 5.44 3.68 6.86
C LYS A 63 6.70 2.94 6.45
N ILE A 64 7.86 3.32 6.99
CA ILE A 64 9.13 2.63 6.71
C ILE A 64 9.11 1.22 7.29
N ILE A 65 8.72 1.05 8.56
CA ILE A 65 8.63 -0.27 9.20
C ILE A 65 7.72 -1.20 8.40
N HIS A 66 6.50 -0.74 8.12
CA HIS A 66 5.52 -1.55 7.40
C HIS A 66 5.91 -1.78 5.94
N ALA A 67 6.71 -0.90 5.30
CA ALA A 67 7.21 -1.17 3.96
C ALA A 67 8.09 -2.42 3.91
N TRP A 68 8.90 -2.67 4.94
CA TRP A 68 9.73 -3.89 5.02
C TRP A 68 8.89 -5.16 5.18
N GLU A 69 7.86 -5.09 6.03
CA GLU A 69 6.88 -6.16 6.19
C GLU A 69 6.13 -6.42 4.89
N GLU A 70 5.72 -5.35 4.21
CA GLU A 70 4.99 -5.39 2.95
C GLU A 70 5.82 -6.03 1.85
N ILE A 71 7.12 -5.70 1.72
CA ILE A 71 8.02 -6.37 0.77
C ILE A 71 8.03 -7.88 1.00
N THR A 72 8.12 -8.30 2.27
CA THR A 72 8.13 -9.72 2.62
C THR A 72 6.80 -10.40 2.27
N ARG A 73 5.66 -9.72 2.52
CA ARG A 73 4.34 -10.23 2.17
C ARG A 73 4.15 -10.33 0.65
N LEU A 74 4.54 -9.28 -0.08
CA LEU A 74 4.43 -9.21 -1.54
C LEU A 74 5.23 -10.31 -2.21
N ASN A 75 6.43 -10.66 -1.72
CA ASN A 75 7.19 -11.79 -2.24
C ASN A 75 6.38 -13.10 -2.29
N VAL A 76 5.53 -13.35 -1.29
CA VAL A 76 4.65 -14.52 -1.24
C VAL A 76 3.43 -14.34 -2.14
N GLU A 77 2.82 -13.16 -2.14
CA GLU A 77 1.64 -12.85 -2.95
C GLU A 77 1.92 -12.90 -4.46
N ILE A 78 3.07 -12.39 -4.89
CA ILE A 78 3.54 -12.44 -6.28
C ILE A 78 3.62 -13.88 -6.78
N GLN A 79 4.21 -14.79 -5.99
CA GLN A 79 4.27 -16.20 -6.34
C GLN A 79 2.89 -16.87 -6.39
N ARG A 80 2.01 -16.54 -5.43
CA ARG A 80 0.65 -17.07 -5.41
C ARG A 80 -0.14 -16.60 -6.63
N LEU A 81 0.05 -15.36 -7.05
CA LEU A 81 -0.58 -14.82 -8.25
C LEU A 81 -0.13 -15.56 -9.49
N GLN A 82 1.19 -15.76 -9.68
CA GLN A 82 1.72 -16.56 -10.78
C GLN A 82 1.12 -17.98 -10.79
N ALA A 83 1.16 -18.67 -9.65
CA ALA A 83 0.63 -20.03 -9.53
C ALA A 83 -0.88 -20.11 -9.79
N TRP A 84 -1.63 -19.09 -9.40
CA TRP A 84 -3.06 -19.00 -9.66
C TRP A 84 -3.34 -18.81 -11.16
N VAL A 85 -2.62 -17.90 -11.82
CA VAL A 85 -2.74 -17.65 -13.27
C VAL A 85 -2.40 -18.92 -14.08
N ASP A 86 -1.28 -19.57 -13.77
CA ASP A 86 -0.86 -20.77 -14.52
C ASP A 86 -1.79 -21.96 -14.29
N LYS A 87 -2.33 -22.09 -13.07
CA LYS A 87 -3.31 -23.12 -12.75
C LYS A 87 -4.65 -22.86 -13.46
N GLU A 88 -5.14 -21.64 -13.44
CA GLU A 88 -6.40 -21.27 -14.11
C GLU A 88 -6.32 -21.62 -15.60
N ASP A 89 -5.24 -21.21 -16.26
CA ASP A 89 -5.08 -21.50 -17.69
C ASP A 89 -5.05 -23.02 -17.97
N SER A 90 -4.28 -23.77 -17.17
CA SER A 90 -4.18 -25.23 -17.29
C SER A 90 -5.53 -25.94 -17.04
N ASP A 91 -6.32 -25.44 -16.08
CA ASP A 91 -7.61 -26.03 -15.73
C ASP A 91 -8.64 -25.77 -16.85
N VAL A 92 -8.66 -24.58 -17.44
CA VAL A 92 -9.59 -24.24 -18.53
C VAL A 92 -9.21 -24.97 -19.83
N GLU A 93 -7.93 -25.05 -20.16
CA GLU A 93 -7.46 -25.83 -21.33
C GLU A 93 -7.83 -27.31 -21.19
N ARG A 94 -7.62 -27.90 -20.00
CA ARG A 94 -8.02 -29.27 -19.71
C ARG A 94 -9.53 -29.46 -19.88
N MET A 95 -10.35 -28.57 -19.33
CA MET A 95 -11.82 -28.67 -19.48
C MET A 95 -12.26 -28.56 -20.94
N ALA A 96 -11.65 -27.66 -21.72
CA ALA A 96 -11.97 -27.51 -23.14
C ALA A 96 -11.63 -28.77 -23.95
N THR A 97 -10.48 -29.40 -23.68
CA THR A 97 -10.07 -30.65 -24.34
C THR A 97 -10.93 -31.85 -23.95
N GLU A 98 -11.33 -31.97 -22.68
CA GLU A 98 -12.26 -33.00 -22.22
C GLU A 98 -13.64 -32.85 -22.88
N LEU A 99 -14.12 -31.61 -22.98
CA LEU A 99 -15.45 -31.29 -23.51
C LEU A 99 -15.56 -31.45 -25.02
N ASP A 100 -14.45 -31.30 -25.76
CA ASP A 100 -14.41 -31.46 -27.22
C ASP A 100 -14.97 -32.83 -27.68
N SER A 101 -14.78 -33.87 -26.85
CA SER A 101 -15.30 -35.21 -27.11
C SER A 101 -16.80 -35.38 -26.83
N THR A 102 -17.40 -34.51 -26.02
CA THR A 102 -18.79 -34.64 -25.54
C THR A 102 -19.72 -33.62 -26.18
N ASP A 103 -19.29 -32.36 -26.25
CA ASP A 103 -20.04 -31.23 -26.82
C ASP A 103 -19.09 -30.24 -27.49
N MET A 104 -18.91 -30.42 -28.79
CA MET A 104 -18.03 -29.59 -29.63
C MET A 104 -18.44 -28.11 -29.65
N LEU A 105 -19.75 -27.81 -29.57
CA LEU A 105 -20.22 -26.43 -29.64
C LEU A 105 -19.86 -25.69 -28.33
N LEU A 106 -20.09 -26.34 -27.20
CA LEU A 106 -19.72 -25.77 -25.90
C LEU A 106 -18.20 -25.68 -25.72
N ALA A 107 -17.44 -26.66 -26.22
CA ALA A 107 -15.98 -26.60 -26.23
C ALA A 107 -15.45 -25.42 -27.05
N ALA A 108 -16.03 -25.15 -28.22
CA ALA A 108 -15.65 -24.01 -29.06
C ALA A 108 -15.91 -22.66 -28.38
N GLU A 109 -17.07 -22.49 -27.73
CA GLU A 109 -17.38 -21.28 -26.95
C GLU A 109 -16.43 -21.10 -25.75
N LEU A 110 -16.12 -22.20 -25.04
CA LEU A 110 -15.17 -22.18 -23.94
C LEU A 110 -13.77 -21.77 -24.40
N GLN A 111 -13.31 -22.27 -25.56
CA GLN A 111 -12.04 -21.86 -26.16
C GLN A 111 -12.01 -20.37 -26.53
N LEU A 112 -13.11 -19.81 -27.03
CA LEU A 112 -13.19 -18.37 -27.33
C LEU A 112 -13.03 -17.53 -26.06
N LEU A 113 -13.71 -17.89 -24.98
CA LEU A 113 -13.58 -17.21 -23.68
C LEU A 113 -12.18 -17.39 -23.09
N PHE A 114 -11.63 -18.60 -23.20
CA PHE A 114 -10.27 -18.90 -22.75
C PHE A 114 -9.24 -18.02 -23.46
N ASN A 115 -9.33 -17.87 -24.78
CA ASN A 115 -8.43 -17.00 -25.54
C ASN A 115 -8.49 -15.55 -25.07
N CYS A 116 -9.67 -15.05 -24.68
CA CYS A 116 -9.79 -13.71 -24.09
C CYS A 116 -9.12 -13.65 -22.71
N GLN A 117 -9.30 -14.66 -21.87
CA GLN A 117 -8.70 -14.74 -20.54
C GLN A 117 -7.17 -14.85 -20.61
N CYS A 118 -6.62 -15.68 -21.50
CA CYS A 118 -5.17 -15.80 -21.71
C CYS A 118 -4.53 -14.45 -21.99
N ARG A 119 -5.17 -13.59 -22.81
CA ARG A 119 -4.63 -12.25 -23.10
C ARG A 119 -4.52 -11.37 -21.85
N ILE A 120 -5.44 -11.52 -20.90
CA ILE A 120 -5.39 -10.81 -19.60
C ILE A 120 -4.30 -11.44 -18.72
N ASN A 121 -4.26 -12.76 -18.66
CA ASN A 121 -3.27 -13.54 -17.92
C ASN A 121 -1.84 -13.28 -18.42
N ASP A 122 -1.65 -13.05 -19.72
CA ASP A 122 -0.37 -12.69 -20.33
C ASP A 122 0.10 -11.30 -19.88
N VAL A 123 -0.80 -10.32 -19.74
CA VAL A 123 -0.47 -9.01 -19.15
C VAL A 123 0.00 -9.19 -17.71
N HIS A 124 -0.68 -10.04 -16.93
CA HIS A 124 -0.24 -10.38 -15.58
C HIS A 124 1.15 -11.03 -15.57
N ARG A 125 1.41 -11.99 -16.46
CA ARG A 125 2.74 -12.62 -16.62
C ARG A 125 3.82 -11.62 -17.00
N SER A 126 3.53 -10.68 -17.90
CA SER A 126 4.49 -9.63 -18.27
C SER A 126 4.85 -8.76 -17.07
N HIS A 127 3.85 -8.31 -16.30
CA HIS A 127 4.12 -7.54 -15.08
C HIS A 127 4.88 -8.35 -14.02
N LEU A 128 4.53 -9.63 -13.84
CA LEU A 128 5.24 -10.53 -12.93
C LEU A 128 6.69 -10.71 -13.36
N ALA A 129 6.96 -10.88 -14.66
CA ALA A 129 8.31 -10.94 -15.21
C ALA A 129 9.10 -9.65 -14.94
N CYS A 130 8.50 -8.47 -15.12
CA CYS A 130 9.12 -7.21 -14.74
C CYS A 130 9.46 -7.17 -13.25
N ILE A 131 8.54 -7.61 -12.38
CA ILE A 131 8.76 -7.66 -10.92
C ILE A 131 9.91 -8.59 -10.55
N TYR A 132 10.00 -9.77 -11.16
CA TYR A 132 11.10 -10.71 -10.92
C TYR A 132 12.46 -10.15 -11.35
N ASN A 133 12.48 -9.23 -12.31
CA ASN A 133 13.69 -8.56 -12.79
C ASN A 133 14.04 -7.28 -12.01
N LEU A 134 13.21 -6.84 -11.04
CA LEU A 134 13.49 -5.62 -10.28
C LEU A 134 14.77 -5.78 -9.44
N PRO A 135 15.67 -4.78 -9.47
CA PRO A 135 16.84 -4.78 -8.59
C PRO A 135 16.38 -4.72 -7.13
N GLY A 136 16.70 -5.75 -6.36
CA GLY A 136 16.30 -5.87 -4.96
C GLY A 136 15.06 -6.73 -4.70
N PHE A 137 14.51 -7.39 -5.73
CA PHE A 137 13.54 -8.47 -5.49
C PHE A 137 14.21 -9.61 -4.69
N THR A 138 13.55 -10.05 -3.62
CA THR A 138 14.07 -11.06 -2.68
C THR A 138 13.20 -12.30 -2.59
N GLY A 139 12.07 -12.33 -3.30
CA GLY A 139 11.22 -13.51 -3.38
C GLY A 139 11.84 -14.61 -4.24
N SER A 140 11.26 -15.81 -4.19
CA SER A 140 11.71 -16.91 -5.05
C SER A 140 11.10 -16.75 -6.45
N ILE A 141 11.91 -17.01 -7.46
CA ILE A 141 11.49 -16.96 -8.86
C ILE A 141 11.05 -18.37 -9.23
N PRO A 142 9.82 -18.57 -9.75
CA PRO A 142 9.40 -19.86 -10.29
C PRO A 142 10.39 -20.30 -11.36
N LEU A 143 10.84 -21.55 -11.32
CA LEU A 143 11.65 -22.12 -12.40
C LEU A 143 10.86 -21.98 -13.69
N GLN A 144 11.32 -21.09 -14.59
CA GLN A 144 10.75 -20.97 -15.91
C GLN A 144 10.90 -22.34 -16.60
N VAL A 145 9.79 -23.03 -16.83
CA VAL A 145 9.76 -24.12 -17.81
C VAL A 145 9.97 -23.44 -19.15
N ASN A 146 11.22 -23.44 -19.63
CA ASN A 146 11.62 -22.83 -20.90
C ASN A 146 10.68 -23.25 -22.03
N THR A 147 9.72 -22.41 -22.37
CA THR A 147 9.14 -22.39 -23.70
C THR A 147 9.76 -21.18 -24.37
N MET A 148 10.74 -21.43 -25.23
CA MET A 148 11.38 -20.44 -26.07
C MET A 148 10.30 -19.63 -26.81
N VAL A 149 10.05 -18.40 -26.38
CA VAL A 149 9.41 -17.39 -27.22
C VAL A 149 10.49 -16.40 -27.60
N THR A 150 10.88 -16.48 -28.87
CA THR A 150 11.78 -15.56 -29.54
C THR A 150 11.14 -14.16 -29.63
N GLY A 151 11.74 -13.21 -28.93
CA GLY A 151 11.95 -11.81 -29.35
C GLY A 151 10.75 -10.94 -29.73
N SER A 152 10.47 -9.94 -28.89
CA SER A 152 10.38 -8.56 -29.36
C SER A 152 10.66 -7.60 -28.20
N GLU A 153 11.77 -6.89 -28.30
CA GLU A 153 12.18 -5.79 -27.43
C GLU A 153 11.14 -4.67 -27.49
N ASN A 154 10.67 -4.20 -26.33
CA ASN A 154 10.19 -2.85 -26.12
C ASN A 154 10.45 -2.52 -24.64
N GLU A 155 11.55 -1.82 -24.41
CA GLU A 155 11.94 -1.28 -23.11
C GLU A 155 11.03 -0.10 -22.76
N GLU A 156 10.09 -0.29 -21.84
CA GLU A 156 9.45 0.83 -21.13
C GLU A 156 10.20 1.06 -19.81
N GLU A 157 10.97 2.14 -19.80
CA GLU A 157 11.73 2.71 -18.70
C GLU A 157 10.79 3.12 -17.54
N CYS A 158 10.86 2.42 -16.41
CA CYS A 158 10.17 2.81 -15.18
C CYS A 158 11.03 3.79 -14.37
N ASP A 159 10.75 5.08 -14.51
CA ASP A 159 11.31 6.17 -13.71
C ASP A 159 10.89 6.06 -12.23
N LEU A 160 11.82 5.65 -11.35
CA LEU A 160 11.68 5.76 -9.91
C LEU A 160 12.65 6.82 -9.37
N VAL A 161 12.15 8.06 -9.26
CA VAL A 161 12.86 9.19 -8.68
C VAL A 161 13.00 9.00 -7.16
N LEU A 162 14.23 8.80 -6.69
CA LEU A 162 14.57 8.73 -5.26
C LEU A 162 14.84 10.14 -4.69
N GLU A 163 13.96 10.64 -3.83
CA GLU A 163 14.16 11.89 -3.07
C GLU A 163 15.19 11.73 -1.93
N GLY A 164 16.48 11.82 -2.29
CA GLY A 164 17.63 11.67 -1.38
C GLY A 164 17.90 12.84 -0.40
N LYS A 165 16.91 13.64 -0.01
CA LYS A 165 17.13 14.79 0.91
C LYS A 165 16.46 14.69 2.28
N GLN A 166 15.54 13.74 2.47
CA GLN A 166 14.86 13.57 3.77
C GLN A 166 15.57 12.58 4.72
N SER A 167 16.45 11.72 4.20
CA SER A 167 17.10 10.64 4.95
C SER A 167 18.04 11.15 6.05
N ALA A 168 18.91 12.12 5.72
CA ALA A 168 19.94 12.62 6.65
C ALA A 168 19.37 13.34 7.89
N ARG A 169 18.16 13.91 7.80
CA ARG A 169 17.49 14.56 8.94
C ARG A 169 16.82 13.54 9.86
N PHE A 170 16.52 12.35 9.36
CA PHE A 170 15.81 11.31 10.10
C PHE A 170 16.76 10.50 10.99
N GLU A 171 17.97 10.17 10.50
CA GLU A 171 18.98 9.45 11.30
C GLU A 171 19.41 10.24 12.54
N PHE A 172 19.59 11.55 12.42
CA PHE A 172 19.93 12.42 13.56
C PHE A 172 18.87 12.42 14.68
N CYS A 173 17.61 12.14 14.36
CA CYS A 173 16.54 12.09 15.36
C CYS A 173 16.44 10.73 16.06
N ILE A 174 16.92 9.65 15.43
CA ILE A 174 16.90 8.31 16.02
C ILE A 174 17.96 8.16 17.11
N GLU A 175 19.14 8.75 16.92
CA GLU A 175 20.25 8.68 17.89
C GLU A 175 20.03 9.47 19.20
N GLN A 176 18.97 10.27 19.27
CA GLN A 176 18.66 11.14 20.42
C GLN A 176 17.62 10.53 21.38
N ILE A 177 17.11 9.33 21.12
CA ILE A 177 16.10 8.69 21.97
C ILE A 177 16.81 7.77 22.99
N PRO A 178 16.75 8.05 24.31
CA PRO A 178 17.30 7.14 25.31
C PRO A 178 16.56 5.81 25.29
N GLN A 179 17.32 4.70 25.37
CA GLN A 179 16.82 3.32 25.42
C GLN A 179 15.90 3.07 26.63
#